data_AF-A0A7J4ZYJ1-F1
#
_entry.id   AF-A0A7J4ZYJ1-F1
#
_cell.length_a   1.000
_cell.length_b   1.000
_cell.length_c   1.000
_cell.angle_alpha   90.00
_cell.angle_beta   90.00
_cell.angle_gamma   90.00
#
_symmetry.space_group_name_H-M   'P 1'
#
loop_
_entity.id
_entity.type
_entity.pdbx_description
1 polymer ?
#
loop_
_entity_poly.entity_id
_entity_poly.type
_entity_poly.pdbx_seq_one_letter_code
_entity_poly.pdbx_strand_id
1 'polypeptide(L)'
;MRALLTKIEQASGLDRVGDRLQRAVQATLRPQRVRDLLHGVWLGHPLHPAMVQVPVGAWISTAVLDLMPGQRRAAATLCAVGTVSALPAAVTGLNDWAALARDQRRIGLVHAASNSVGLAFYAGSVAARMTGRHNLGRTLGFLGLGAASMGAYLGGHLAYKQGAQVNQSISELHRMSDGWHSIADMAALPERTLITRDVDDVSVILYRHGDEVTVMLERCPHQSGPLGEGEVREIDGHDCVVCPWHGSAFRLNGGEVVHGPSGNDQQILPTRVVDGVLETRLP
;
A
#
# COMPACT_ATOMS: atom_id res chain seq x y z
N MET A 1 5.95 11.61 22.13
CA MET A 1 5.31 11.02 20.94
C MET A 1 6.01 9.73 20.46
N ARG A 2 7.31 9.74 20.13
CA ARG A 2 8.04 8.54 19.64
C ARG A 2 7.91 7.29 20.54
N ALA A 3 8.11 7.45 21.86
CA ALA A 3 7.96 6.34 22.82
C ALA A 3 6.54 5.78 22.92
N LEU A 4 5.51 6.59 22.65
CA LEU A 4 4.12 6.13 22.62
C LEU A 4 3.86 5.26 21.40
N LEU A 5 4.39 5.65 20.23
CA LEU A 5 4.26 4.87 19.00
C LEU A 5 4.93 3.51 19.11
N THR A 6 6.15 3.44 19.66
CA THR A 6 6.82 2.16 19.92
C THR A 6 6.03 1.27 20.88
N LYS A 7 5.38 1.83 21.90
CA LYS A 7 4.48 1.06 22.77
C LYS A 7 3.29 0.48 22.00
N ILE A 8 2.71 1.23 21.05
CA ILE A 8 1.61 0.72 20.21
C ILE A 8 2.11 -0.35 19.24
N GLU A 9 3.27 -0.14 18.59
CA GLU A 9 3.92 -1.13 17.72
C GLU A 9 4.11 -2.49 18.43
N GLN A 10 4.41 -2.46 19.73
CA GLN A 10 4.65 -3.65 20.55
C GLN A 10 3.40 -4.15 21.30
N ALA A 11 2.25 -3.51 21.14
CA ALA A 11 1.02 -3.85 21.88
C ALA A 11 0.34 -5.10 21.31
N SER A 12 0.89 -6.28 21.63
CA SER A 12 0.36 -7.60 21.23
C SER A 12 -1.10 -7.84 21.66
N GLY A 13 -1.59 -7.13 22.68
CA GLY A 13 -3.01 -7.16 23.07
C GLY A 13 -3.97 -6.71 21.96
N LEU A 14 -3.49 -5.91 20.98
CA LEU A 14 -4.28 -5.48 19.82
C LEU A 14 -4.41 -6.58 18.76
N ASP A 15 -3.54 -7.60 18.76
CA ASP A 15 -3.50 -8.62 17.72
C ASP A 15 -4.80 -9.41 17.64
N ARG A 16 -5.43 -9.71 18.78
CA ARG A 16 -6.69 -10.45 18.81
C ARG A 16 -7.82 -9.72 18.09
N VAL A 17 -7.88 -8.40 18.27
CA VAL A 17 -8.87 -7.53 17.61
C VAL A 17 -8.51 -7.39 16.13
N GLY A 18 -7.22 -7.15 15.84
CA GLY A 18 -6.70 -7.07 14.49
C GLY A 18 -6.99 -8.31 13.66
N ASP A 19 -6.67 -9.50 14.15
CA ASP A 19 -6.85 -10.76 13.43
C ASP A 19 -8.33 -11.10 13.22
N ARG A 20 -9.23 -10.64 14.10
CA ARG A 20 -10.68 -10.79 13.90
C ARG A 20 -11.17 -9.86 12.80
N LEU A 21 -10.76 -8.60 12.83
CA LEU A 21 -11.14 -7.60 11.83
C LEU A 21 -10.54 -7.92 10.47
N GLN A 22 -9.27 -8.34 10.41
CA GLN A 22 -8.59 -8.75 9.18
C GLN A 22 -9.36 -9.88 8.48
N ARG A 23 -9.72 -10.94 9.23
CA ARG A 23 -10.52 -12.04 8.69
C ARG A 23 -11.88 -11.57 8.19
N ALA A 24 -12.53 -10.64 8.89
CA ALA A 24 -13.80 -10.08 8.46
C ALA A 24 -13.67 -9.28 7.16
N VAL A 25 -12.61 -8.46 7.03
CA VAL A 25 -12.31 -7.70 5.80
C VAL A 25 -12.07 -8.65 4.64
N GLN A 26 -11.18 -9.63 4.80
CA GLN A 26 -10.87 -10.63 3.76
C GLN A 26 -12.09 -11.48 3.39
N ALA A 27 -12.96 -11.81 4.35
CA ALA A 27 -14.19 -12.54 4.10
C ALA A 27 -15.27 -11.72 3.40
N THR A 28 -15.20 -10.38 3.48
CA THR A 28 -16.16 -9.45 2.84
C THR A 28 -15.68 -9.05 1.44
N LEU A 29 -14.41 -8.67 1.31
CA LEU A 29 -13.75 -8.30 0.05
C LEU A 29 -13.14 -9.53 -0.63
N ARG A 30 -13.99 -10.51 -0.97
CA ARG A 30 -13.53 -11.78 -1.56
C ARG A 30 -13.03 -11.69 -3.00
N PRO A 31 -13.73 -11.00 -3.92
CA PRO A 31 -13.35 -11.04 -5.33
C PRO A 31 -11.97 -10.38 -5.55
N GLN A 32 -11.04 -11.12 -6.15
CA GLN A 32 -9.67 -10.63 -6.40
C GLN A 32 -9.69 -9.31 -7.19
N ARG A 33 -10.52 -9.19 -8.24
CA ARG A 33 -10.68 -7.94 -9.01
C ARG A 33 -11.06 -6.73 -8.16
N VAL A 34 -11.88 -6.93 -7.13
CA VAL A 34 -12.27 -5.83 -6.21
C VAL A 34 -11.10 -5.47 -5.31
N ARG A 35 -10.37 -6.46 -4.79
CA ARG A 35 -9.15 -6.22 -4.01
C ARG A 35 -8.08 -5.50 -4.82
N ASP A 36 -7.86 -5.91 -6.07
CA ASP A 36 -6.87 -5.31 -6.97
C ASP A 36 -7.22 -3.84 -7.29
N LEU A 37 -8.51 -3.56 -7.53
CA LEU A 37 -9.01 -2.20 -7.69
C LEU A 37 -8.70 -1.34 -6.45
N LEU A 38 -8.99 -1.88 -5.26
CA LEU A 38 -8.82 -1.17 -3.99
C LEU A 38 -7.35 -1.01 -3.56
N HIS A 39 -6.49 -1.98 -3.88
CA HIS A 39 -5.04 -1.89 -3.70
C HIS A 39 -4.39 -0.93 -4.71
N GLY A 40 -5.07 -0.55 -5.79
CA GLY A 40 -4.50 0.31 -6.82
C GLY A 40 -3.54 -0.40 -7.77
N VAL A 41 -3.72 -1.70 -8.00
CA VAL A 41 -2.92 -2.49 -8.97
C VAL A 41 -2.94 -1.82 -10.36
N TRP A 42 -4.13 -1.39 -10.81
CA TRP A 42 -4.32 -0.67 -12.07
C TRP A 42 -3.64 0.71 -12.13
N LEU A 43 -3.31 1.28 -10.97
CA LEU A 43 -2.75 2.61 -10.83
C LEU A 43 -1.21 2.57 -10.77
N GLY A 44 -0.62 1.41 -10.52
CA GLY A 44 0.82 1.24 -10.30
C GLY A 44 1.29 1.69 -8.92
N HIS A 45 0.37 2.08 -8.03
CA HIS A 45 0.64 2.45 -6.65
C HIS A 45 -0.64 2.40 -5.79
N PRO A 46 -0.54 2.41 -4.45
CA PRO A 46 -1.71 2.35 -3.57
C PRO A 46 -2.74 3.44 -3.86
N LEU A 47 -4.03 3.06 -3.86
CA LEU A 47 -5.15 3.97 -4.12
C LEU A 47 -5.52 4.84 -2.90
N HIS A 48 -5.30 4.32 -1.68
CA HIS A 48 -5.69 5.02 -0.44
C HIS A 48 -5.13 6.44 -0.31
N PRO A 49 -3.83 6.72 -0.57
CA PRO A 49 -3.28 8.08 -0.53
C PRO A 49 -3.96 9.06 -1.52
N ALA A 50 -4.42 8.58 -2.67
CA ALA A 50 -5.17 9.41 -3.61
C ALA A 50 -6.58 9.72 -3.08
N MET A 51 -7.24 8.74 -2.46
CA MET A 51 -8.61 8.89 -1.96
C MET A 51 -8.73 9.80 -0.74
N VAL A 52 -7.66 9.98 0.05
CA VAL A 52 -7.69 10.89 1.21
C VAL A 52 -7.58 12.37 0.85
N GLN A 53 -7.20 12.72 -0.38
CA GLN A 53 -6.99 14.13 -0.78
C GLN A 53 -8.26 14.97 -0.64
N VAL A 54 -9.38 14.47 -1.16
CA VAL A 54 -10.68 15.16 -1.12
C VAL A 54 -11.20 15.35 0.32
N PRO A 55 -11.31 14.31 1.17
CA PRO A 55 -11.81 14.49 2.52
C PRO A 55 -10.93 15.43 3.35
N VAL A 56 -9.61 15.27 3.31
CA VAL A 56 -8.68 16.13 4.06
C VAL A 56 -8.76 17.58 3.59
N GLY A 57 -8.72 17.81 2.27
CA GLY A 57 -8.84 19.16 1.72
C GLY A 57 -10.16 19.83 2.11
N ALA A 58 -11.28 19.12 1.93
CA ALA A 58 -12.60 19.64 2.26
C ALA A 58 -12.77 19.95 3.77
N TRP A 59 -12.22 19.11 4.64
CA TRP A 59 -12.26 19.29 6.09
C TRP A 59 -11.39 20.45 6.57
N ILE A 60 -10.19 20.63 6.02
CA ILE A 60 -9.33 21.80 6.31
C ILE A 60 -10.01 23.07 5.80
N SER A 61 -10.54 23.07 4.58
CA SER A 61 -11.26 24.21 4.03
C SER A 61 -12.52 24.53 4.83
N THR A 62 -13.24 23.53 5.34
CA THR A 62 -14.37 23.72 6.26
C THR A 62 -13.95 24.50 7.50
N ALA A 63 -12.82 24.13 8.11
CA ALA A 63 -12.31 24.80 9.30
C ALA A 63 -11.91 26.25 9.01
N VAL A 64 -11.29 26.53 7.85
CA VAL A 64 -10.97 27.91 7.42
C VAL A 64 -12.25 28.72 7.22
N LEU A 65 -13.22 28.20 6.48
CA LEU A 65 -14.49 28.89 6.21
C LEU A 65 -15.31 29.11 7.48
N ASP A 66 -15.23 28.20 8.45
CA ASP A 66 -15.87 28.40 9.75
C ASP A 66 -15.33 29.63 10.49
N LEU A 67 -14.06 30.02 10.27
CA LEU A 67 -13.46 31.23 10.83
C LEU A 67 -13.86 32.50 10.07
N MET A 68 -14.41 32.37 8.86
CA MET A 68 -14.76 33.49 7.99
C MET A 68 -16.24 33.89 8.15
N PRO A 69 -16.54 35.17 8.45
CA PRO A 69 -17.91 35.66 8.49
C PRO A 69 -18.64 35.43 7.16
N GLY A 70 -19.92 35.06 7.22
CA GLY A 70 -20.77 34.86 6.04
C GLY A 70 -20.61 33.52 5.30
N GLN A 71 -19.59 32.70 5.60
CA GLN A 71 -19.27 31.49 4.82
C GLN A 71 -19.96 30.20 5.28
N ARG A 72 -21.07 30.30 6.02
CA ARG A 72 -21.75 29.15 6.63
C ARG A 72 -22.18 28.09 5.61
N ARG A 73 -22.68 28.51 4.45
CA ARG A 73 -23.15 27.60 3.39
C ARG A 73 -21.98 26.85 2.77
N ALA A 74 -20.90 27.55 2.43
CA ALA A 74 -19.70 26.94 1.87
C ALA A 74 -19.05 25.94 2.86
N ALA A 75 -18.94 26.32 4.14
CA ALA A 75 -18.45 25.42 5.19
C ALA A 75 -19.33 24.17 5.34
N ALA A 76 -20.66 24.31 5.28
CA ALA A 76 -21.58 23.16 5.34
C ALA A 76 -21.43 22.24 4.12
N THR A 77 -21.29 22.80 2.92
CA THR A 77 -21.07 22.02 1.69
C THR A 77 -19.77 21.23 1.77
N LEU A 78 -18.65 21.88 2.11
CA LEU A 78 -17.36 21.18 2.21
C LEU A 78 -17.33 20.16 3.34
N CYS A 79 -18.00 20.42 4.46
CA CYS A 79 -18.14 19.46 5.55
C CYS A 79 -18.83 18.19 5.05
N ALA A 80 -19.94 18.34 4.30
CA ALA A 80 -20.68 17.22 3.73
C ALA A 80 -19.86 16.48 2.65
N VAL A 81 -19.23 17.21 1.72
CA VAL A 81 -18.36 16.64 0.69
C VAL A 81 -17.26 15.81 1.35
N GLY A 82 -16.53 16.38 2.31
CA GLY A 82 -15.45 15.68 2.99
C GLY A 82 -15.92 14.43 3.73
N THR A 83 -17.08 14.50 4.39
CA THR A 83 -17.68 13.37 5.12
C THR A 83 -18.03 12.21 4.17
N VAL A 84 -18.66 12.51 3.03
CA VAL A 84 -19.06 11.48 2.05
C VAL A 84 -17.84 10.91 1.34
N SER A 85 -16.90 11.77 0.92
CA SER A 85 -15.69 11.36 0.21
C SER A 85 -14.70 10.58 1.08
N ALA A 86 -14.88 10.56 2.40
CA ALA A 86 -14.06 9.73 3.30
C ALA A 86 -14.37 8.23 3.18
N LEU A 87 -15.55 7.85 2.68
CA LEU A 87 -15.96 6.44 2.60
C LEU A 87 -15.07 5.62 1.65
N PRO A 88 -14.79 6.05 0.40
CA PRO A 88 -13.85 5.33 -0.46
C PRO A 88 -12.46 5.18 0.17
N ALA A 89 -11.94 6.24 0.81
CA ALA A 89 -10.64 6.20 1.47
C ALA A 89 -10.62 5.19 2.63
N ALA A 90 -11.69 5.10 3.41
CA ALA A 90 -11.81 4.12 4.49
C ALA A 90 -11.82 2.68 3.95
N VAL A 91 -12.53 2.43 2.84
CA VAL A 91 -12.61 1.10 2.22
C VAL A 91 -11.26 0.67 1.64
N THR A 92 -10.60 1.54 0.87
CA THR A 92 -9.26 1.24 0.33
C THR A 92 -8.24 1.03 1.44
N GLY A 93 -8.26 1.87 2.47
CA GLY A 93 -7.34 1.76 3.61
C GLY A 93 -7.56 0.49 4.44
N LEU A 94 -8.80 0.04 4.63
CA LEU A 94 -9.10 -1.23 5.29
C LEU A 94 -8.63 -2.44 4.48
N ASN A 95 -8.76 -2.38 3.16
CA ASN A 95 -8.26 -3.41 2.25
C ASN A 95 -6.73 -3.53 2.33
N ASP A 96 -6.02 -2.41 2.26
CA ASP A 96 -4.55 -2.37 2.39
C ASP A 96 -4.09 -2.84 3.77
N TRP A 97 -4.74 -2.37 4.84
CA TRP A 97 -4.44 -2.74 6.22
C TRP A 97 -4.55 -4.25 6.46
N ALA A 98 -5.51 -4.92 5.82
CA ALA A 98 -5.70 -6.36 5.96
C ALA A 98 -4.55 -7.20 5.37
N ALA A 99 -3.68 -6.60 4.55
CA ALA A 99 -2.49 -7.25 4.00
C ALA A 99 -1.21 -6.92 4.77
N LEU A 100 -1.24 -6.04 5.79
CA LEU A 100 -0.06 -5.61 6.53
C LEU A 100 0.42 -6.64 7.56
N ALA A 101 1.72 -6.58 7.87
CA ALA A 101 2.33 -7.28 9.00
C ALA A 101 1.71 -6.86 10.34
N ARG A 102 1.86 -7.69 11.38
CA ARG A 102 1.19 -7.50 12.68
C ARG A 102 1.55 -6.17 13.34
N ASP A 103 2.82 -5.80 13.33
CA ASP A 103 3.33 -4.55 13.90
C ASP A 103 2.75 -3.31 13.21
N GLN A 104 2.66 -3.33 11.87
CA GLN A 104 1.99 -2.31 11.08
C GLN A 104 0.47 -2.29 11.36
N ARG A 105 -0.18 -3.46 11.46
CA ARG A 105 -1.62 -3.54 11.76
C ARG A 105 -1.98 -2.94 13.10
N ARG A 106 -1.13 -3.05 14.13
CA ARG A 106 -1.37 -2.45 15.46
C ARG A 106 -1.50 -0.93 15.38
N ILE A 107 -0.57 -0.27 14.70
CA ILE A 107 -0.65 1.18 14.46
C ILE A 107 -1.84 1.50 13.54
N GLY A 108 -2.06 0.67 12.51
CA GLY A 108 -3.20 0.78 11.60
C GLY A 108 -4.57 0.75 12.29
N LEU A 109 -4.74 -0.05 13.35
CA LEU A 109 -5.97 -0.06 14.14
C LEU A 109 -6.20 1.26 14.87
N VAL A 110 -5.15 1.84 15.48
CA VAL A 110 -5.25 3.13 16.18
C VAL A 110 -5.49 4.26 15.17
N HIS A 111 -4.84 4.20 14.01
CA HIS A 111 -5.10 5.11 12.89
C HIS A 111 -6.56 5.04 12.43
N ALA A 112 -7.09 3.84 12.19
CA ALA A 112 -8.47 3.63 11.77
C ALA A 112 -9.47 4.09 12.85
N ALA A 113 -9.19 3.83 14.13
CA ALA A 113 -10.02 4.29 15.23
C ALA A 113 -10.05 5.82 15.32
N SER A 114 -8.89 6.49 15.23
CA SER A 114 -8.80 7.96 15.24
C SER A 114 -9.60 8.58 14.10
N ASN A 115 -9.48 8.04 12.89
CA ASN A 115 -10.23 8.52 11.72
C ASN A 115 -11.73 8.20 11.80
N SER A 116 -12.12 7.08 12.43
CA SER A 116 -13.53 6.75 12.67
C SER A 116 -14.18 7.74 13.63
N VAL A 117 -13.47 8.13 14.70
CA VAL A 117 -13.90 9.21 15.61
C VAL A 117 -14.00 10.54 14.88
N GLY A 118 -13.01 10.87 14.04
CA GLY A 118 -13.05 12.07 13.20
C GLY A 118 -14.25 12.11 12.26
N LEU A 119 -14.52 10.99 11.56
CA LEU A 119 -15.66 10.86 10.66
C LEU A 119 -16.99 10.97 11.41
N ALA A 120 -17.11 10.40 12.61
CA ALA A 120 -18.31 10.54 13.44
C ALA A 120 -18.55 12.00 13.86
N PHE A 121 -17.49 12.74 14.23
CA PHE A 121 -17.59 14.16 14.51
C PHE A 121 -18.00 14.97 13.27
N TYR A 122 -17.48 14.66 12.09
CA TYR A 122 -17.87 15.34 10.86
C TYR A 122 -19.31 15.00 10.44
N ALA A 123 -19.75 13.75 10.56
CA ALA A 123 -21.15 13.37 10.36
C ALA A 123 -22.09 14.13 11.33
N GLY A 124 -21.71 14.22 12.60
CA GLY A 124 -22.41 15.03 13.59
C GLY A 124 -22.40 16.53 13.24
N SER A 125 -21.29 17.03 12.69
CA SER A 125 -21.17 18.42 12.21
C SER A 125 -22.15 18.69 11.07
N VAL A 126 -22.25 17.79 10.10
CA VAL A 126 -23.23 17.86 9.00
C VAL A 126 -24.65 17.90 9.56
N ALA A 127 -25.01 16.96 10.44
CA ALA A 127 -26.35 16.92 11.04
C ALA A 127 -26.69 18.19 11.85
N ALA A 128 -25.74 18.69 12.64
CA ALA A 128 -25.92 19.94 13.38
C ALA A 128 -26.10 21.15 12.45
N ARG A 129 -25.36 21.23 11.35
CA ARG A 129 -25.50 22.31 10.36
C ARG A 129 -26.83 22.24 9.61
N MET A 130 -27.29 21.04 9.25
CA MET A 130 -28.59 20.83 8.59
C MET A 130 -29.78 21.21 9.47
N THR A 131 -29.62 21.18 10.80
CA THR A 131 -30.64 21.57 11.78
C THR A 131 -30.49 23.01 12.27
N GLY A 132 -29.63 23.82 11.63
CA GLY A 132 -29.39 25.23 11.99
C GLY A 132 -28.50 25.44 13.22
N ARG A 133 -28.02 24.38 13.88
CA ARG A 133 -27.12 24.44 15.06
C ARG A 133 -25.66 24.68 14.63
N HIS A 134 -25.40 25.79 13.96
CA HIS A 134 -24.11 26.07 13.33
C HIS A 134 -22.92 26.10 14.30
N ASN A 135 -23.08 26.64 15.52
CA ASN A 135 -22.01 26.68 16.51
C ASN A 135 -21.59 25.27 16.95
N LEU A 136 -22.57 24.39 17.20
CA LEU A 136 -22.30 22.98 17.48
C LEU A 136 -21.62 22.31 16.29
N GLY A 137 -22.11 22.57 15.07
CA GLY A 137 -21.50 22.08 13.84
C GLY A 137 -20.03 22.50 13.69
N ARG A 138 -19.70 23.75 14.02
CA ARG A 138 -18.33 24.26 14.03
C ARG A 138 -17.47 23.55 15.09
N THR A 139 -17.95 23.45 16.32
CA THR A 139 -17.22 22.75 17.39
C THR A 139 -16.93 21.30 17.04
N LEU A 140 -17.94 20.56 16.54
CA LEU A 140 -17.77 19.19 16.06
C LEU A 140 -16.77 19.12 14.89
N GLY A 141 -16.80 20.10 13.97
CA GLY A 141 -15.84 20.19 12.87
C GLY A 141 -14.39 20.32 13.35
N PHE A 142 -14.12 21.16 14.36
CA PHE A 142 -12.78 21.29 14.93
C PHE A 142 -12.33 20.05 15.71
N LEU A 143 -13.24 19.39 16.45
CA LEU A 143 -12.95 18.11 17.11
C LEU A 143 -12.65 17.01 16.08
N GLY A 144 -13.43 16.97 15.00
CA GLY A 144 -13.20 16.07 13.86
C GLY A 144 -11.85 16.30 13.21
N LEU A 145 -11.48 17.57 12.96
CA LEU A 145 -10.18 17.94 12.41
C LEU A 145 -9.02 17.50 13.32
N GLY A 146 -9.17 17.64 14.64
CA GLY A 146 -8.18 17.18 15.61
C GLY A 146 -7.96 15.66 15.56
N ALA A 147 -9.05 14.88 15.54
CA ALA A 147 -8.99 13.43 15.43
C ALA A 147 -8.43 12.96 14.07
N ALA A 148 -8.82 13.61 12.98
CA ALA A 148 -8.29 13.34 11.64
C ALA A 148 -6.80 13.70 11.55
N SER A 149 -6.36 14.79 12.20
CA SER A 149 -4.94 15.19 12.24
C SER A 149 -4.08 14.17 13.00
N MET A 150 -4.59 13.62 14.11
CA MET A 150 -3.95 12.50 14.81
C MET A 150 -3.88 11.25 13.91
N GLY A 151 -4.97 10.96 13.19
CA GLY A 151 -5.02 9.91 12.18
C GLY A 151 -3.95 10.11 11.10
N ALA A 152 -3.82 11.32 10.56
CA ALA A 152 -2.80 11.67 9.56
C ALA A 152 -1.38 11.47 10.08
N TYR A 153 -1.10 11.84 11.33
CA TYR A 153 0.21 11.57 11.96
C TYR A 153 0.52 10.07 12.04
N LEU A 154 -0.46 9.25 12.45
CA LEU A 154 -0.31 7.79 12.50
C LEU A 154 -0.17 7.17 11.10
N GLY A 155 -0.87 7.72 10.11
CA GLY A 155 -0.74 7.32 8.70
C GLY A 155 0.64 7.62 8.14
N GLY A 156 1.18 8.80 8.43
CA GLY A 156 2.56 9.16 8.08
C GLY A 156 3.59 8.25 8.76
N HIS A 157 3.34 7.85 10.01
CA HIS A 157 4.20 6.88 10.70
C HIS A 157 4.18 5.49 10.02
N LEU A 158 3.00 5.00 9.62
CA LEU A 158 2.87 3.76 8.86
C LEU A 158 3.66 3.82 7.54
N ALA A 159 3.44 4.87 6.75
CA ALA A 159 4.05 4.99 5.43
C ALA A 159 5.57 5.25 5.51
N TYR A 160 5.98 6.28 6.25
CA TYR A 160 7.36 6.78 6.19
C TYR A 160 8.31 6.11 7.17
N LYS A 161 7.82 5.62 8.33
CA LYS A 161 8.68 4.91 9.30
C LYS A 161 8.59 3.39 9.15
N GLN A 162 7.40 2.84 8.92
CA GLN A 162 7.22 1.38 8.82
C GLN A 162 7.18 0.87 7.37
N GLY A 163 7.24 1.74 6.36
CA GLY A 163 7.23 1.33 4.95
C GLY A 163 5.91 0.71 4.48
N ALA A 164 4.80 0.90 5.21
CA ALA A 164 3.53 0.32 4.83
C ALA A 164 3.08 0.86 3.48
N GLN A 165 2.81 -0.03 2.52
CA GLN A 165 2.38 0.31 1.16
C GLN A 165 3.40 1.14 0.35
N VAL A 166 4.68 1.13 0.75
CA VAL A 166 5.81 1.66 -0.04
C VAL A 166 6.54 0.49 -0.69
N ASN A 167 7.07 0.68 -1.90
CA ASN A 167 7.90 -0.33 -2.57
C ASN A 167 9.13 -0.68 -1.71
N GLN A 168 9.13 -1.88 -1.12
CA GLN A 168 10.19 -2.37 -0.24
C GLN A 168 11.40 -2.92 -0.99
N SER A 169 11.26 -3.27 -2.28
CA SER A 169 12.34 -3.88 -3.06
C SER A 169 13.24 -2.83 -3.73
N ILE A 170 12.71 -1.67 -4.11
CA ILE A 170 13.46 -0.65 -4.87
C ILE A 170 14.74 -0.17 -4.18
N SER A 171 14.78 -0.20 -2.84
CA SER A 171 15.95 0.19 -2.07
C SER A 171 17.15 -0.75 -2.28
N GLU A 172 16.92 -1.98 -2.74
CA GLU A 172 17.99 -2.93 -3.03
C GLU A 172 18.89 -2.47 -4.17
N LEU A 173 18.38 -1.71 -5.14
CA LEU A 173 19.21 -1.16 -6.23
C LEU A 173 20.39 -0.32 -5.71
N HIS A 174 20.24 0.35 -4.57
CA HIS A 174 21.33 1.14 -3.97
C HIS A 174 22.46 0.28 -3.37
N ARG A 175 22.27 -1.04 -3.32
CA ARG A 175 23.24 -2.03 -2.82
C ARG A 175 23.92 -2.82 -3.95
N MET A 176 23.61 -2.49 -5.21
CA MET A 176 24.26 -3.06 -6.39
C MET A 176 25.30 -2.08 -6.92
N SER A 177 26.44 -2.59 -7.36
CA SER A 177 27.45 -1.79 -8.05
C SER A 177 27.11 -1.59 -9.53
N ASP A 178 27.60 -0.49 -10.10
CA ASP A 178 27.46 -0.17 -11.52
C ASP A 178 28.19 -1.18 -12.41
N GLY A 179 27.69 -1.37 -13.63
CA GLY A 179 28.29 -2.26 -14.64
C GLY A 179 27.52 -3.57 -14.82
N TRP A 180 28.06 -4.43 -15.69
CA TRP A 180 27.48 -5.72 -16.00
C TRP A 180 28.03 -6.80 -15.08
N HIS A 181 27.13 -7.63 -14.56
CA HIS A 181 27.39 -8.70 -13.60
C HIS A 181 27.03 -10.03 -14.22
N SER A 182 27.97 -10.97 -14.30
CA SER A 182 27.71 -12.34 -14.73
C SER A 182 26.90 -13.09 -13.66
N ILE A 183 25.75 -13.64 -14.05
CA ILE A 183 24.80 -14.27 -13.08
C ILE A 183 24.50 -15.74 -13.36
N ALA A 184 24.66 -16.22 -14.60
CA ALA A 184 24.49 -17.62 -14.94
C ALA A 184 25.10 -17.96 -16.31
N ASP A 185 25.46 -19.23 -16.50
CA ASP A 185 25.62 -19.80 -17.84
C ASP A 185 24.22 -20.00 -18.45
N MET A 186 24.00 -19.45 -19.65
CA MET A 186 22.72 -19.53 -20.36
C MET A 186 22.31 -20.98 -20.64
N ALA A 187 23.27 -21.87 -20.93
CA ALA A 187 23.00 -23.27 -21.20
C ALA A 187 22.55 -24.04 -19.94
N ALA A 188 22.97 -23.58 -18.76
CA ALA A 188 22.64 -24.21 -17.49
C ALA A 188 21.30 -23.74 -16.90
N LEU A 189 20.70 -22.67 -17.45
CA LEU A 189 19.43 -22.16 -16.96
C LEU A 189 18.25 -23.05 -17.41
N PRO A 190 17.49 -23.64 -16.46
CA PRO A 190 16.32 -24.43 -16.80
C PRO A 190 15.21 -23.55 -17.38
N GLU A 191 14.49 -24.11 -18.35
CA GLU A 191 13.33 -23.49 -18.96
C GLU A 191 12.20 -23.35 -17.95
N ARG A 192 11.53 -22.19 -17.94
CA ARG A 192 10.29 -21.92 -17.18
C ARG A 192 10.36 -22.25 -15.69
N THR A 193 11.55 -22.09 -15.09
CA THR A 193 11.80 -22.37 -13.68
C THR A 193 12.40 -21.14 -13.00
N LEU A 194 11.98 -20.82 -11.78
CA LEU A 194 12.55 -19.74 -10.98
C LEU A 194 13.90 -20.15 -10.41
N ILE A 195 14.90 -19.33 -10.61
CA ILE A 195 16.25 -19.51 -10.05
C ILE A 195 16.65 -18.24 -9.32
N THR A 196 17.04 -18.34 -8.06
CA THR A 196 17.58 -17.21 -7.30
C THR A 196 19.11 -17.13 -7.47
N ARG A 197 19.62 -15.91 -7.66
CA ARG A 197 21.05 -15.58 -7.68
C ARG A 197 21.30 -14.30 -6.89
N ASP A 198 22.52 -14.12 -6.44
CA ASP A 198 22.95 -12.87 -5.84
C ASP A 198 23.81 -12.07 -6.82
N VAL A 199 23.58 -10.76 -6.85
CA VAL A 199 24.40 -9.76 -7.51
C VAL A 199 24.86 -8.79 -6.42
N ASP A 200 26.15 -8.82 -6.11
CA ASP A 200 26.69 -8.22 -4.89
C ASP A 200 25.91 -8.70 -3.64
N ASP A 201 25.22 -7.79 -2.95
CA ASP A 201 24.41 -8.07 -1.76
C ASP A 201 22.89 -8.15 -2.05
N VAL A 202 22.50 -8.26 -3.32
CA VAL A 202 21.10 -8.20 -3.78
C VAL A 202 20.71 -9.51 -4.45
N SER A 203 19.67 -10.15 -3.90
CA SER A 203 19.09 -11.34 -4.51
C SER A 203 18.16 -10.96 -5.65
N VAL A 204 18.28 -11.68 -6.75
CA VAL A 204 17.45 -11.57 -7.96
C VAL A 204 16.87 -12.94 -8.31
N ILE A 205 15.68 -12.96 -8.91
CA ILE A 205 15.14 -14.15 -9.56
C ILE A 205 15.39 -14.07 -11.07
N LEU A 206 15.72 -15.22 -11.64
CA LEU A 206 15.88 -15.46 -13.07
C LEU A 206 14.73 -16.34 -13.53
N TYR A 207 14.14 -16.00 -14.67
CA TYR A 207 13.15 -16.82 -15.35
C TYR A 207 13.44 -16.86 -16.85
N ARG A 208 13.69 -18.07 -17.37
CA ARG A 208 13.99 -18.32 -18.78
C ARG A 208 12.73 -18.70 -19.54
N HIS A 209 12.52 -18.05 -20.68
CA HIS A 209 11.54 -18.43 -21.70
C HIS A 209 12.21 -18.43 -23.08
N GLY A 210 12.57 -19.62 -23.59
CA GLY A 210 13.33 -19.78 -24.82
C GLY A 210 14.75 -19.24 -24.69
N ASP A 211 15.07 -18.22 -25.48
CA ASP A 211 16.37 -17.53 -25.45
C ASP A 211 16.35 -16.24 -24.64
N GLU A 212 15.18 -15.86 -24.11
CA GLU A 212 15.01 -14.69 -23.26
C GLU A 212 15.08 -15.08 -21.78
N VAL A 213 15.78 -14.26 -20.98
CA VAL A 213 15.80 -14.39 -19.53
C VAL A 213 15.40 -13.07 -18.92
N THR A 214 14.34 -13.11 -18.11
CA THR A 214 13.95 -12.00 -17.26
C THR A 214 14.68 -12.11 -15.92
N VAL A 215 15.30 -11.02 -15.51
CA VAL A 215 15.92 -10.86 -14.20
C VAL A 215 15.17 -9.78 -13.46
N MET A 216 14.71 -10.07 -12.25
CA MET A 216 14.04 -9.09 -11.40
C MET A 216 14.47 -9.23 -9.95
N LEU A 217 14.27 -8.18 -9.15
CA LEU A 217 14.55 -8.26 -7.71
C LEU A 217 13.80 -9.43 -7.07
N GLU A 218 14.44 -10.13 -6.13
CA GLU A 218 13.86 -11.31 -5.47
C GLU A 218 12.79 -10.89 -4.47
N ARG A 219 12.96 -9.76 -3.81
CA ARG A 219 12.05 -9.31 -2.77
C ARG A 219 10.80 -8.68 -3.37
N CYS A 220 9.64 -9.18 -2.98
CA CYS A 220 8.36 -8.63 -3.39
C CYS A 220 8.21 -7.17 -2.91
N PRO A 221 7.79 -6.23 -3.77
CA PRO A 221 7.72 -4.80 -3.45
C PRO A 221 6.69 -4.47 -2.36
N HIS A 222 5.76 -5.37 -2.06
CA HIS A 222 4.76 -5.16 -1.01
C HIS A 222 5.37 -5.16 0.39
N GLN A 223 6.06 -6.23 0.80
CA GLN A 223 6.58 -6.43 2.15
C GLN A 223 7.86 -7.28 2.16
N SER A 224 8.62 -7.30 1.07
CA SER A 224 9.87 -8.07 0.94
C SER A 224 9.71 -9.59 0.99
N GLY A 225 8.55 -10.11 0.61
CA GLY A 225 8.33 -11.55 0.53
C GLY A 225 9.20 -12.22 -0.55
N PRO A 226 9.69 -13.44 -0.33
CA PRO A 226 10.67 -14.08 -1.20
C PRO A 226 9.99 -14.62 -2.46
N LEU A 227 10.19 -13.95 -3.60
CA LEU A 227 9.60 -14.40 -4.87
C LEU A 227 10.26 -15.69 -5.37
N GLY A 228 11.52 -15.96 -5.00
CA GLY A 228 12.22 -17.20 -5.39
C GLY A 228 11.60 -18.46 -4.76
N GLU A 229 10.89 -18.31 -3.64
CA GLU A 229 10.11 -19.37 -2.98
C GLU A 229 8.65 -19.40 -3.46
N GLY A 230 8.29 -18.55 -4.42
CA GLY A 230 6.96 -18.47 -5.00
C GLY A 230 6.66 -19.58 -6.02
N GLU A 231 5.43 -19.58 -6.50
CA GLU A 231 4.99 -20.47 -7.57
C GLU A 231 4.83 -19.71 -8.88
N VAL A 232 5.23 -20.34 -9.99
CA VAL A 232 4.89 -19.85 -11.33
C VAL A 232 3.46 -20.31 -11.66
N ARG A 233 2.58 -19.37 -11.99
CA ARG A 233 1.20 -19.64 -12.39
C ARG A 233 0.86 -18.85 -13.64
N GLU A 234 0.06 -19.45 -14.51
CA GLU A 234 -0.51 -18.73 -15.64
C GLU A 234 -1.70 -17.89 -15.16
N ILE A 235 -1.63 -16.57 -15.36
CA ILE A 235 -2.66 -15.61 -14.98
C ILE A 235 -2.92 -14.70 -16.18
N ASP A 236 -4.17 -14.63 -16.62
CA ASP A 236 -4.58 -13.86 -17.80
C ASP A 236 -3.73 -14.14 -19.06
N GLY A 237 -3.26 -15.39 -19.22
CA GLY A 237 -2.43 -15.83 -20.36
C GLY A 237 -0.94 -15.52 -20.24
N HIS A 238 -0.46 -15.11 -19.07
CA HIS A 238 0.95 -14.81 -18.82
C HIS A 238 1.49 -15.65 -17.67
N ASP A 239 2.73 -16.14 -17.79
CA ASP A 239 3.44 -16.70 -16.64
C ASP A 239 3.71 -15.61 -15.61
N CYS A 240 3.31 -15.84 -14.37
CA CYS A 240 3.48 -14.93 -13.27
C CYS A 240 4.10 -15.65 -12.07
N VAL A 241 5.02 -15.00 -11.38
CA VAL A 241 5.46 -15.45 -10.05
C VAL A 241 4.49 -14.96 -9.00
N VAL A 242 3.96 -15.88 -8.19
CA VAL A 242 3.04 -15.60 -7.08
C VAL A 242 3.81 -15.65 -5.77
N CYS A 243 3.89 -14.50 -5.10
CA CYS A 243 4.57 -14.34 -3.83
C CYS A 243 3.92 -15.21 -2.74
N PRO A 244 4.69 -16.04 -2.01
CA PRO A 244 4.14 -17.01 -1.05
C PRO A 244 3.55 -16.38 0.20
N TRP A 245 3.88 -15.11 0.52
CA TRP A 245 3.40 -14.47 1.75
C TRP A 245 1.95 -14.02 1.67
N HIS A 246 1.60 -13.30 0.59
CA HIS A 246 0.30 -12.63 0.48
C HIS A 246 -0.36 -12.78 -0.89
N GLY A 247 0.28 -13.46 -1.84
CA GLY A 247 -0.27 -13.75 -3.17
C GLY A 247 -0.16 -12.63 -4.19
N SER A 248 0.67 -11.59 -3.97
CA SER A 248 0.99 -10.64 -5.05
C SER A 248 1.56 -11.40 -6.24
N ALA A 249 1.11 -11.10 -7.45
CA ALA A 249 1.53 -11.79 -8.66
C ALA A 249 2.14 -10.82 -9.66
N PHE A 250 3.28 -11.19 -10.24
CA PHE A 250 4.04 -10.36 -11.18
C PHE A 250 4.34 -11.13 -12.45
N ARG A 251 4.16 -10.50 -13.61
CA ARG A 251 4.47 -11.11 -14.90
C ARG A 251 5.96 -11.40 -15.02
N LEU A 252 6.29 -12.59 -15.50
CA LEU A 252 7.67 -13.05 -15.67
C LEU A 252 8.30 -12.60 -16.98
N ASN A 253 7.56 -11.86 -17.81
CA ASN A 253 8.03 -11.28 -19.07
C ASN A 253 8.09 -9.74 -19.06
N GLY A 254 8.03 -9.11 -17.88
CA GLY A 254 8.01 -7.64 -17.78
C GLY A 254 7.90 -7.07 -16.37
N GLY A 255 7.61 -7.89 -15.36
CA GLY A 255 7.56 -7.49 -13.95
C GLY A 255 6.25 -6.83 -13.55
N GLU A 256 5.30 -6.64 -14.48
CA GLU A 256 4.06 -5.94 -14.19
C GLU A 256 3.24 -6.66 -13.13
N VAL A 257 2.70 -5.91 -12.17
CA VAL A 257 1.82 -6.46 -11.16
C VAL A 257 0.45 -6.80 -11.76
N VAL A 258 0.01 -8.04 -11.54
CA VAL A 258 -1.31 -8.53 -12.02
C VAL A 258 -2.29 -8.66 -10.86
N HIS A 259 -1.80 -9.11 -9.70
CA HIS A 259 -2.61 -9.21 -8.48
C HIS A 259 -1.88 -8.58 -7.31
N GLY A 260 -2.65 -7.85 -6.49
CA GLY A 260 -2.19 -7.27 -5.24
C GLY A 260 -2.02 -8.33 -4.14
N PRO A 261 -1.51 -7.94 -2.96
CA PRO A 261 -1.58 -6.58 -2.39
C PRO A 261 -0.50 -5.58 -2.82
N SER A 262 0.49 -5.97 -3.61
CA SER A 262 1.36 -4.94 -4.22
C SER A 262 0.53 -4.08 -5.18
N GLY A 263 0.68 -2.76 -5.09
CA GLY A 263 0.25 -1.84 -6.14
C GLY A 263 1.37 -1.54 -7.16
N ASN A 264 2.62 -1.81 -6.81
CA ASN A 264 3.79 -1.50 -7.64
C ASN A 264 4.19 -2.72 -8.48
N ASP A 265 4.69 -2.47 -9.69
CA ASP A 265 5.39 -3.46 -10.50
C ASP A 265 6.67 -3.93 -9.81
N GLN A 266 7.14 -5.11 -10.22
CA GLN A 266 8.43 -5.61 -9.78
C GLN A 266 9.56 -5.07 -10.66
N GLN A 267 10.67 -4.72 -10.01
CA GLN A 267 11.81 -4.12 -10.68
C GLN A 267 12.56 -5.15 -11.54
N ILE A 268 12.50 -4.97 -12.86
CA ILE A 268 13.31 -5.69 -13.85
C ILE A 268 14.70 -5.07 -13.95
N LEU A 269 15.70 -5.92 -14.13
CA LEU A 269 17.08 -5.51 -14.44
C LEU A 269 17.39 -5.79 -15.92
N PRO A 270 18.07 -4.87 -16.63
CA PRO A 270 18.49 -5.11 -18.00
C PRO A 270 19.41 -6.33 -18.10
N THR A 271 19.15 -7.20 -19.07
CA THR A 271 19.92 -8.42 -19.32
C THR A 271 20.63 -8.39 -20.66
N ARG A 272 21.71 -9.16 -20.78
CA ARG A 272 22.35 -9.52 -22.05
C ARG A 272 23.01 -10.89 -21.95
N VAL A 273 23.27 -11.52 -23.08
CA VAL A 273 24.09 -12.74 -23.17
C VAL A 273 25.37 -12.43 -23.94
N VAL A 274 26.53 -12.66 -23.32
CA VAL A 274 27.86 -12.47 -23.93
C VAL A 274 28.63 -13.77 -23.79
N ASP A 275 29.07 -14.35 -24.91
CA ASP A 275 29.82 -15.61 -24.96
C ASP A 275 29.16 -16.76 -24.15
N GLY A 276 27.82 -16.83 -24.20
CA GLY A 276 27.02 -17.83 -23.48
C GLY A 276 26.73 -17.52 -22.01
N VAL A 277 27.26 -16.42 -21.48
CA VAL A 277 27.04 -15.98 -20.10
C VAL A 277 25.93 -14.95 -20.05
N LEU A 278 24.91 -15.20 -19.22
CA LEU A 278 23.89 -14.22 -18.88
C LEU A 278 24.48 -13.19 -17.91
N GLU A 279 24.36 -11.92 -18.28
CA GLU A 279 24.75 -10.78 -17.45
C GLU A 279 23.55 -9.88 -17.17
N THR A 280 23.57 -9.20 -16.03
CA THR A 280 22.57 -8.19 -15.63
C THR A 280 23.25 -6.92 -15.13
N ARG A 281 22.53 -5.80 -15.08
CA ARG A 281 23.03 -4.54 -14.52
C ARG A 281 21.94 -3.73 -13.82
N LEU A 282 22.33 -2.63 -13.17
CA LEU A 282 21.39 -1.58 -12.78
C LEU A 282 20.66 -1.01 -14.01
N PRO A 283 19.36 -0.65 -13.89
CA PRO A 283 18.57 -0.05 -14.97
C PRO A 283 19.26 1.15 -15.66
#